data_AF-A0A7J8XTQ5-F1
#
_entry.id   AF-A0A7J8XTQ5-F1
#
_cell.length_a   1.000
_cell.length_b   1.000
_cell.length_c   1.000
_cell.angle_alpha   90.00
_cell.angle_beta   90.00
_cell.angle_gamma   90.00
#
_symmetry.space_group_name_H-M   'P 1'
#
loop_
_entity.id
_entity.type
_entity.pdbx_description
1 polymer ?
#
loop_
_entity_poly.entity_id
_entity_poly.type
_entity_poly.pdbx_seq_one_letter_code
_entity_poly.pdbx_strand_id
1 'polypeptide(L)'
;KSVYAPEPFDVGRILQVEIISYYLLNFKTFVSSFARAAAGLGNYVEALVRKHDVEFNVVVSQMNGADHPSESIHVLHVGKMRMKLCKGKTTIVKEYYSSSMQLCGVRGGGNAAAQALFWQAKKGFSVVLAFESERERNAAIMLARRFAFDCNV
;
A
#
# COMPACT_ATOMS: atom_id res chain seq x y z
N LYS A 1 5.99 0.74 16.15
CA LYS A 1 4.53 0.48 16.30
C LYS A 1 4.35 -0.97 16.74
N SER A 2 3.31 -1.30 17.48
CA SER A 2 3.09 -2.68 18.00
C SER A 2 2.46 -3.63 16.98
N VAL A 3 1.93 -3.12 15.87
CA VAL A 3 1.24 -3.89 14.83
C VAL A 3 1.95 -3.69 13.49
N TYR A 4 2.15 -4.79 12.77
CA TYR A 4 2.64 -4.84 11.40
C TYR A 4 1.67 -5.66 10.55
N ALA A 5 1.26 -5.11 9.40
CA ALA A 5 0.42 -5.82 8.45
C ALA A 5 1.27 -6.23 7.24
N PRO A 6 1.43 -7.54 6.95
CA PRO A 6 2.20 -8.00 5.80
C PRO A 6 1.74 -7.38 4.48
N GLU A 7 2.70 -7.13 3.59
CA GLU A 7 2.49 -6.66 2.22
C GLU A 7 3.04 -7.67 1.19
N PRO A 8 2.78 -7.51 -0.11
CA PRO A 8 3.16 -8.51 -1.11
C PRO A 8 4.65 -8.91 -1.14
N PHE A 9 5.56 -8.05 -0.67
CA PHE A 9 6.99 -8.41 -0.59
C PHE A 9 7.34 -9.30 0.60
N ASP A 10 6.48 -9.42 1.60
CA ASP A 10 6.71 -10.26 2.77
C ASP A 10 6.34 -11.72 2.52
N VAL A 11 5.56 -11.99 1.46
CA VAL A 11 5.11 -13.34 1.12
C VAL A 11 6.31 -14.26 0.92
N GLY A 12 6.33 -15.38 1.64
CA GLY A 12 7.45 -16.33 1.62
C GLY A 12 8.70 -15.87 2.38
N ARG A 13 8.66 -14.71 3.06
CA ARG A 13 9.73 -14.24 3.94
C ARG A 13 9.43 -14.57 5.39
N ILE A 14 10.50 -14.71 6.15
CA ILE A 14 10.47 -14.77 7.61
C ILE A 14 10.47 -13.32 8.12
N LEU A 15 9.46 -12.96 8.91
CA LEU A 15 9.40 -11.64 9.54
C LEU A 15 9.98 -11.72 10.95
N GLN A 16 10.87 -10.80 11.26
CA GLN A 16 11.54 -10.71 12.55
C GLN A 16 11.23 -9.36 13.19
N VAL A 17 10.91 -9.38 14.48
CA VAL A 17 10.74 -8.17 15.28
C VAL A 17 11.66 -8.22 16.48
N GLU A 18 12.32 -7.09 16.75
CA GLU A 18 13.15 -6.88 17.92
C GLU A 18 12.48 -5.85 18.83
N ILE A 19 12.30 -6.20 20.10
CA ILE A 19 11.68 -5.33 21.09
C ILE A 19 12.69 -5.03 22.20
N ILE A 20 12.96 -3.74 22.38
CA ILE A 20 13.81 -3.22 23.46
C ILE A 20 12.89 -2.69 24.57
N SER A 21 13.00 -3.27 25.76
CA SER A 21 12.28 -2.81 26.96
C SER A 21 13.27 -2.36 28.03
N TYR A 22 13.17 -1.08 28.41
CA TYR A 22 14.07 -0.42 29.35
C TYR A 22 14.02 -0.99 30.77
N TYR A 23 12.93 -1.67 31.14
CA TYR A 23 12.79 -2.32 32.44
C TYR A 23 13.50 -3.68 32.55
N LEU A 24 13.85 -4.31 31.42
CA LEU A 24 14.33 -5.70 31.42
C LEU A 24 15.75 -5.89 30.84
N LEU A 25 16.39 -4.85 30.27
CA LEU A 25 17.72 -4.95 29.61
C LEU A 25 17.87 -6.17 28.66
N ASN A 26 16.77 -6.72 28.18
CA ASN A 26 16.71 -7.96 27.42
C ASN A 26 16.14 -7.68 26.04
N PHE A 27 16.89 -8.06 25.01
CA PHE A 27 16.42 -8.07 23.63
C PHE A 27 15.54 -9.29 23.42
N LYS A 28 14.25 -9.09 23.09
CA LYS A 28 13.37 -10.19 22.67
C LYS A 28 13.21 -10.15 21.16
N THR A 29 13.77 -11.15 20.50
CA THR A 29 13.53 -11.41 19.08
C THR A 29 12.37 -12.37 18.94
N PHE A 30 11.33 -11.96 18.21
CA PHE A 30 10.26 -12.87 17.79
C PHE A 30 10.35 -13.07 16.27
N VAL A 31 10.21 -14.32 15.86
CA VAL A 31 10.22 -14.74 14.47
C VAL A 31 8.82 -15.26 14.15
N SER A 32 8.13 -14.64 13.19
CA SER A 32 6.87 -15.19 12.71
C SER A 32 7.12 -16.31 11.70
N SER A 33 6.14 -17.21 11.56
CA SER A 33 6.09 -18.10 10.42
C SER A 33 5.98 -17.32 9.11
N PHE A 34 6.25 -18.00 7.99
CA PHE A 34 6.21 -17.42 6.65
C PHE A 34 4.87 -16.71 6.38
N ALA A 35 4.94 -15.48 5.88
CA ALA A 35 3.73 -14.81 5.42
C ALA A 35 3.16 -15.58 4.21
N ARG A 36 1.90 -15.99 4.32
CA ARG A 36 1.24 -16.82 3.31
C ARG A 36 0.74 -15.97 2.15
N ALA A 37 0.82 -16.52 0.95
CA ALA A 37 0.18 -15.91 -0.21
C ALA A 37 -1.34 -15.91 -0.06
N ALA A 38 -1.99 -14.82 -0.46
CA ALA A 38 -3.45 -14.76 -0.54
C ALA A 38 -3.95 -15.62 -1.71
N ALA A 39 -4.76 -16.62 -1.42
CA ALA A 39 -5.29 -17.55 -2.42
C ALA A 39 -6.07 -16.78 -3.51
N GLY A 40 -5.73 -17.03 -4.78
CA GLY A 40 -6.40 -16.41 -5.93
C GLY A 40 -6.11 -14.92 -6.13
N LEU A 41 -5.20 -14.30 -5.37
CA LEU A 41 -4.80 -12.90 -5.60
C LEU A 41 -4.00 -12.74 -6.90
N GLY A 42 -3.10 -13.68 -7.21
CA GLY A 42 -2.33 -13.66 -8.46
C GLY A 42 -3.24 -13.65 -9.70
N ASN A 43 -4.18 -14.59 -9.77
CA ASN A 43 -5.16 -14.67 -10.88
C ASN A 43 -6.00 -13.39 -10.99
N TYR A 44 -6.34 -12.77 -9.86
CA TYR A 44 -7.06 -11.50 -9.86
C TYR A 44 -6.22 -10.37 -10.46
N VAL A 45 -4.95 -10.25 -10.06
CA VAL A 45 -4.02 -9.26 -10.62
C VAL A 45 -3.80 -9.48 -12.12
N GLU A 46 -3.63 -10.71 -12.58
CA GLU A 46 -3.51 -11.02 -14.01
C GLU A 46 -4.74 -10.60 -14.82
N ALA A 47 -5.93 -10.73 -14.26
CA ALA A 47 -7.15 -10.21 -14.89
C ALA A 47 -7.17 -8.67 -14.94
N LEU A 48 -6.64 -8.01 -13.91
CA LEU A 48 -6.54 -6.55 -13.84
C LEU A 48 -5.50 -5.97 -14.81
N VAL A 49 -4.36 -6.65 -15.02
CA VAL A 49 -3.30 -6.24 -15.96
C VAL A 49 -3.81 -6.09 -17.40
N ARG A 50 -4.84 -6.86 -17.77
CA ARG A 50 -5.49 -6.77 -19.09
C ARG A 50 -6.23 -5.44 -19.29
N LYS A 51 -6.61 -4.76 -18.21
CA LYS A 51 -7.23 -3.42 -18.27
C LYS A 51 -6.13 -2.36 -18.36
N HIS A 52 -6.39 -1.28 -19.11
CA HIS A 52 -5.42 -0.19 -19.28
C HIS A 52 -5.32 0.70 -18.03
N ASP A 53 -6.42 0.83 -17.31
CA ASP A 53 -6.55 1.60 -16.07
C ASP A 53 -7.55 0.87 -15.17
N VAL A 54 -7.22 0.75 -13.90
CA VAL A 54 -8.05 0.09 -12.89
C VAL A 54 -8.33 1.05 -11.75
N GLU A 55 -9.59 1.11 -11.35
CA GLU A 55 -10.09 2.02 -10.33
C GLU A 55 -10.34 1.28 -9.02
N PHE A 56 -9.92 1.88 -7.92
CA PHE A 56 -10.16 1.40 -6.56
C PHE A 56 -10.79 2.51 -5.73
N ASN A 57 -11.88 2.18 -5.03
CA ASN A 57 -12.45 3.07 -4.03
C ASN A 57 -11.54 3.09 -2.81
N VAL A 58 -11.17 4.29 -2.39
CA VAL A 58 -10.28 4.49 -1.24
C VAL A 58 -10.73 5.67 -0.39
N VAL A 59 -10.39 5.63 0.89
CA VAL A 59 -10.50 6.79 1.80
C VAL A 59 -9.10 7.27 2.13
N VAL A 60 -8.88 8.57 2.07
CA VAL A 60 -7.59 9.18 2.44
C VAL A 60 -7.57 9.33 3.95
N SER A 61 -6.75 8.55 4.66
CA SER A 61 -6.64 8.66 6.12
C SER A 61 -5.53 9.61 6.55
N GLN A 62 -4.47 9.75 5.74
CA GLN A 62 -3.40 10.72 5.98
C GLN A 62 -2.94 11.38 4.68
N MET A 63 -2.55 12.64 4.77
CA MET A 63 -1.98 13.43 3.69
C MET A 63 -0.77 14.18 4.20
N ASN A 64 0.38 13.97 3.57
CA ASN A 64 1.68 14.53 3.95
C ASN A 64 2.06 14.29 5.42
N GLY A 65 1.67 13.13 5.96
CA GLY A 65 1.93 12.73 7.35
C GLY A 65 0.97 13.34 8.38
N ALA A 66 0.06 14.22 7.97
CA ALA A 66 -1.02 14.73 8.81
C ALA A 66 -2.29 13.89 8.61
N ASP A 67 -3.04 13.67 9.70
CA ASP A 67 -4.32 12.97 9.63
C ASP A 67 -5.31 13.76 8.78
N HIS A 68 -6.05 13.04 7.92
CA HIS A 68 -7.07 13.60 7.06
C HIS A 68 -8.45 13.18 7.60
N PRO A 69 -9.21 14.08 8.23
CA PRO A 69 -10.44 13.71 8.93
C PRO A 69 -11.63 13.42 8.00
N SER A 70 -11.47 13.61 6.68
CA SER A 70 -12.57 13.39 5.74
C SER A 70 -12.71 11.92 5.39
N GLU A 71 -13.89 11.36 5.65
CA GLU A 71 -14.28 10.01 5.23
C GLU A 71 -14.81 9.95 3.78
N SER A 72 -14.55 10.99 2.99
CA SER A 72 -15.02 11.03 1.60
C SER A 72 -14.35 9.93 0.76
N ILE A 73 -15.16 9.27 -0.07
CA ILE A 73 -14.67 8.27 -1.02
C ILE A 73 -13.91 8.97 -2.15
N HIS A 74 -12.72 8.46 -2.40
CA HIS A 74 -11.83 8.84 -3.49
C HIS A 74 -11.67 7.65 -4.44
N VAL A 75 -11.21 7.94 -5.65
CA VAL A 75 -10.89 6.90 -6.64
C VAL A 75 -9.39 6.94 -6.90
N LEU A 76 -8.72 5.83 -6.58
CA LEU A 76 -7.34 5.58 -6.98
C LEU A 76 -7.35 4.86 -8.33
N HIS A 77 -6.76 5.51 -9.34
CA HIS A 77 -6.49 4.92 -10.64
C HIS A 77 -5.07 4.36 -10.65
N VAL A 78 -4.95 3.10 -11.02
CA VAL A 78 -3.69 2.40 -11.27
C VAL A 78 -3.64 2.03 -12.74
N GLY A 79 -2.94 2.87 -13.52
CA GLY A 79 -2.81 2.71 -14.96
C GLY A 79 -1.41 2.27 -15.38
N LYS A 80 -1.27 1.86 -16.64
CA LYS A 80 -0.01 1.32 -17.18
C LYS A 80 1.20 2.24 -17.06
N MET A 81 1.03 3.55 -17.07
CA MET A 81 2.13 4.52 -17.03
C MET A 81 2.12 5.44 -15.82
N ARG A 82 1.02 5.47 -15.06
CA ARG A 82 0.79 6.47 -14.01
C ARG A 82 -0.22 6.02 -12.98
N MET A 83 -0.15 6.64 -11.81
CA MET A 83 -1.18 6.56 -10.78
C MET A 83 -1.84 7.93 -10.60
N LYS A 84 -3.12 7.94 -10.24
CA LYS A 84 -3.90 9.16 -10.04
C LYS A 84 -4.91 8.98 -8.92
N LEU A 85 -5.04 9.98 -8.06
CA LEU A 85 -6.08 10.04 -7.02
C LEU A 85 -7.08 11.14 -7.35
N CYS A 86 -8.37 10.78 -7.31
CA CYS A 86 -9.49 11.66 -7.63
C CYS A 86 -10.45 11.79 -6.45
N LYS A 87 -11.06 12.96 -6.29
CA LYS A 87 -12.28 13.16 -5.50
C LYS A 87 -13.37 13.65 -6.45
N GLY A 88 -14.30 12.77 -6.80
CA GLY A 88 -15.27 13.04 -7.87
C GLY A 88 -14.56 13.39 -9.18
N LYS A 89 -14.86 14.55 -9.76
CA LYS A 89 -14.23 15.03 -11.01
C LYS A 89 -12.87 15.69 -10.81
N THR A 90 -12.48 15.99 -9.56
CA THR A 90 -11.25 16.72 -9.25
C THR A 90 -10.08 15.76 -9.07
N THR A 91 -8.97 16.02 -9.76
CA THR A 91 -7.72 15.28 -9.58
C THR A 91 -6.93 15.90 -8.44
N ILE A 92 -6.67 15.12 -7.38
CA ILE A 92 -5.85 15.54 -6.24
C ILE A 92 -4.37 15.44 -6.61
N VAL A 93 -3.99 14.28 -7.16
CA VAL A 93 -2.63 14.03 -7.61
C VAL A 93 -2.65 13.09 -8.81
N LYS A 94 -1.70 13.28 -9.72
CA LYS A 94 -1.45 12.42 -10.87
C LYS A 94 0.04 12.41 -11.11
N GLU A 95 0.66 11.24 -11.02
CA GLU A 95 2.10 11.10 -11.24
C GLU A 95 2.41 9.85 -12.07
N TYR A 96 3.34 10.00 -12.99
CA TYR A 96 3.91 8.88 -13.75
C TYR A 96 4.82 8.06 -12.86
N TYR A 97 4.99 6.78 -13.16
CA TYR A 97 5.97 5.96 -12.44
C TYR A 97 7.36 6.58 -12.58
N SER A 98 8.07 6.69 -11.47
CA SER A 98 9.43 7.22 -11.43
C SER A 98 10.19 6.60 -10.27
N SER A 99 11.52 6.62 -10.33
CA SER A 99 12.40 6.14 -9.26
C SER A 99 12.24 6.89 -7.95
N SER A 100 11.61 8.08 -7.96
CA SER A 100 11.31 8.86 -6.76
C SER A 100 9.98 8.49 -6.09
N MET A 101 9.15 7.70 -6.77
CA MET A 101 7.85 7.26 -6.25
C MET A 101 8.05 6.13 -5.23
N GLN A 102 7.27 6.11 -4.16
CA GLN A 102 7.25 5.00 -3.21
C GLN A 102 5.85 4.46 -3.03
N LEU A 103 5.72 3.12 -3.00
CA LEU A 103 4.46 2.43 -2.81
C LEU A 103 4.63 1.15 -2.00
N CYS A 104 3.96 1.07 -0.86
CA CYS A 104 4.00 -0.10 0.02
C CYS A 104 2.77 -0.19 0.93
N GLY A 105 2.62 -1.32 1.64
CA GLY A 105 1.69 -1.41 2.76
C GLY A 105 2.06 -0.42 3.88
N VAL A 106 1.07 0.08 4.61
CA VAL A 106 1.34 1.03 5.72
C VAL A 106 2.07 0.32 6.85
N ARG A 107 3.17 0.93 7.33
CA ARG A 107 4.01 0.42 8.43
C ARG A 107 3.57 0.97 9.80
N GLY A 108 2.27 1.00 10.05
CA GLY A 108 1.64 1.59 11.23
C GLY A 108 0.12 1.71 11.08
N GLY A 109 -0.59 2.26 12.07
CA GLY A 109 -2.05 2.47 11.98
C GLY A 109 -2.92 1.36 12.59
N GLY A 110 -2.32 0.44 13.37
CA GLY A 110 -3.08 -0.58 14.11
C GLY A 110 -3.83 -1.54 13.18
N ASN A 111 -5.07 -1.88 13.53
CA ASN A 111 -5.86 -2.87 12.81
C ASN A 111 -6.21 -2.44 11.36
N ALA A 112 -6.24 -1.14 11.08
CA ALA A 112 -6.52 -0.62 9.74
C ALA A 112 -5.32 -0.78 8.76
N ALA A 113 -4.13 -1.11 9.26
CA ALA A 113 -2.92 -1.24 8.45
C ALA A 113 -3.03 -2.30 7.34
N ALA A 114 -3.79 -3.37 7.58
CA ALA A 114 -4.01 -4.45 6.60
C ALA A 114 -4.79 -3.98 5.36
N GLN A 115 -5.62 -2.95 5.50
CA GLN A 115 -6.44 -2.40 4.41
C GLN A 115 -5.84 -1.11 3.84
N ALA A 116 -4.75 -0.60 4.41
CA ALA A 116 -4.17 0.65 3.98
C ALA A 116 -2.85 0.45 3.20
N LEU A 117 -2.61 1.33 2.22
CA LEU A 117 -1.32 1.49 1.56
C LEU A 117 -0.78 2.91 1.75
N PHE A 118 0.54 3.02 1.76
CA PHE A 118 1.26 4.28 1.69
C PHE A 118 1.70 4.53 0.25
N TRP A 119 1.41 5.71 -0.26
CA TRP A 119 1.85 6.16 -1.58
C TRP A 119 2.51 7.53 -1.48
N GLN A 120 3.80 7.60 -1.79
CA GLN A 120 4.50 8.84 -2.06
C GLN A 120 4.55 9.04 -3.58
N ALA A 121 3.75 9.97 -4.08
CA ALA A 121 3.68 10.25 -5.51
C ALA A 121 4.94 10.98 -6.00
N LYS A 122 5.43 11.93 -5.19
CA LYS A 122 6.66 12.68 -5.41
C LYS A 122 7.17 13.24 -4.09
N LYS A 123 8.39 13.79 -4.10
CA LYS A 123 8.93 14.50 -2.93
C LYS A 123 7.96 15.60 -2.47
N GLY A 124 7.61 15.57 -1.19
CA GLY A 124 6.67 16.53 -0.59
C GLY A 124 5.18 16.20 -0.79
N PHE A 125 4.84 15.12 -1.50
CA PHE A 125 3.47 14.64 -1.60
C PHE A 125 3.37 13.14 -1.28
N SER A 126 2.72 12.80 -0.17
CA SER A 126 2.43 11.42 0.21
C SER A 126 1.04 11.28 0.82
N VAL A 127 0.42 10.13 0.62
CA VAL A 127 -0.91 9.82 1.15
C VAL A 127 -0.95 8.41 1.73
N VAL A 128 -1.83 8.22 2.71
CA VAL A 128 -2.25 6.90 3.17
C VAL A 128 -3.67 6.66 2.70
N LEU A 129 -3.87 5.58 1.96
CA LEU A 129 -5.14 5.23 1.33
C LEU A 129 -5.67 3.94 1.94
N ALA A 130 -6.84 3.99 2.55
CA ALA A 130 -7.57 2.83 3.07
C ALA A 130 -8.52 2.29 2.00
N PHE A 131 -8.47 0.98 1.76
CA PHE A 131 -9.27 0.27 0.77
C PHE A 131 -10.47 -0.41 1.42
N GLU A 132 -11.46 -0.80 0.61
CA GLU A 132 -12.59 -1.61 1.05
C GLU A 132 -12.17 -2.98 1.60
N SER A 133 -11.05 -3.54 1.13
CA SER A 133 -10.52 -4.81 1.62
C SER A 133 -8.99 -4.91 1.51
N GLU A 134 -8.41 -5.81 2.30
CA GLU A 134 -6.99 -6.17 2.20
C GLU A 134 -6.66 -6.75 0.82
N ARG A 135 -7.61 -7.45 0.19
CA ARG A 135 -7.43 -8.01 -1.15
C ARG A 135 -7.26 -6.92 -2.20
N GLU A 136 -8.11 -5.89 -2.17
CA GLU A 136 -8.02 -4.74 -3.07
C GLU A 136 -6.73 -3.95 -2.84
N ARG A 137 -6.37 -3.72 -1.57
CA ARG A 137 -5.10 -3.08 -1.18
C ARG A 137 -3.89 -3.82 -1.76
N ASN A 138 -3.84 -5.14 -1.61
CA ASN A 138 -2.74 -5.96 -2.12
C ASN A 138 -2.74 -6.04 -3.66
N ALA A 139 -3.92 -6.12 -4.28
CA ALA A 139 -4.06 -6.10 -5.74
C ALA A 139 -3.54 -4.79 -6.33
N ALA A 140 -3.91 -3.64 -5.74
CA ALA A 140 -3.43 -2.32 -6.17
C ALA A 140 -1.90 -2.21 -6.06
N ILE A 141 -1.30 -2.68 -4.97
CA ILE A 141 0.17 -2.70 -4.80
C ILE A 141 0.84 -3.55 -5.87
N MET A 142 0.38 -4.78 -6.07
CA MET A 142 0.95 -5.70 -7.06
C MET A 142 0.81 -5.16 -8.48
N LEU A 143 -0.37 -4.61 -8.82
CA LEU A 143 -0.66 -4.05 -10.14
C LEU A 143 0.20 -2.83 -10.44
N ALA A 144 0.31 -1.89 -9.49
CA ALA A 144 1.13 -0.70 -9.65
C ALA A 144 2.62 -1.05 -9.80
N ARG A 145 3.13 -2.01 -9.02
CA ARG A 145 4.51 -2.50 -9.15
C ARG A 145 4.74 -3.19 -10.49
N ARG A 146 3.75 -3.95 -10.99
CA ARG A 146 3.85 -4.58 -12.31
C ARG A 146 3.94 -3.53 -13.42
N PHE A 147 3.09 -2.51 -13.39
CA PHE A 147 3.12 -1.44 -14.39
C PHE A 147 4.36 -0.55 -14.27
N ALA A 148 4.86 -0.29 -13.07
CA ALA A 148 6.13 0.40 -12.86
C ALA A 148 7.30 -0.39 -13.47
N PHE A 149 7.33 -1.70 -13.25
CA PHE A 149 8.33 -2.59 -13.84
C PHE A 149 8.27 -2.57 -15.38
N ASP A 150 7.07 -2.61 -15.97
CA ASP A 150 6.90 -2.49 -17.42
C ASP A 150 7.35 -1.12 -17.97
N CYS A 151 7.46 -0.09 -17.10
CA CYS A 151 8.03 1.23 -17.40
C CYS A 151 9.55 1.34 -17.10
N ASN A 152 10.21 0.25 -16.71
CA ASN A 152 11.61 0.22 -16.25
C ASN A 152 11.89 1.08 -15.00
N VAL A 153 10.93 1.11 -14.06
CA VAL A 153 11.05 1.78 -12.76
C VAL A 153 11.22 0.79 -11.62
#